data_AF-A0A519K701-F1
#
_entry.id   AF-A0A519K701-F1
#
_cell.length_a   1.000
_cell.length_b   1.000
_cell.length_c   1.000
_cell.angle_alpha   90.00
_cell.angle_beta   90.00
_cell.angle_gamma   90.00
#
_symmetry.space_group_name_H-M   'P 1'
#
loop_
_entity.id
_entity.type
_entity.pdbx_description
1 polymer ?
#
loop_
_entity_poly.entity_id
_entity_poly.type
_entity_poly.pdbx_seq_one_letter_code
_entity_poly.pdbx_strand_id
1 'polypeptide(L)'
;MSAARTRYSGPIKRAEVHPHTLVEQGFATDESLAAILDRYPAELFDINLYDYDDEGQVSLRTGARGRLDGAELLAAIQQGRLWVNMREVETGWPELWAAAMVEFGKVQATYPGMRAVRNAGQLILSSPKARVPYHFDPAGVVLFHMRGRKRIYVYPGDEGHLPEKNMEQVVARQTTEELPYTLAFEQDAQVMDLEAGQA
;
A
#
# COMPACT_ATOMS: atom_id res chain seq x y z
N MET A 1 -1.45 -4.73 31.20
CA MET A 1 -1.26 -5.22 29.82
C MET A 1 -1.04 -4.00 28.94
N SER A 2 0.00 -3.98 28.11
CA SER A 2 0.35 -2.80 27.30
C SER A 2 -0.80 -2.49 26.33
N ALA A 3 -1.28 -1.24 26.32
CA ALA A 3 -2.30 -0.77 25.38
C ALA A 3 -1.78 -0.64 23.93
N ALA A 4 -0.48 -0.88 23.70
CA ALA A 4 0.14 -0.81 22.38
C ALA A 4 -0.15 -2.09 21.58
N ARG A 5 -0.63 -1.92 20.36
CA ARG A 5 -0.88 -3.00 19.39
C ARG A 5 0.35 -3.29 18.51
N THR A 6 1.50 -2.71 18.83
CA THR A 6 2.75 -2.80 18.05
C THR A 6 3.96 -3.02 18.95
N ARG A 7 4.99 -3.70 18.43
CA ARG A 7 6.33 -3.79 19.05
C ARG A 7 7.16 -2.53 18.87
N TYR A 8 6.74 -1.63 17.98
CA TYR A 8 7.43 -0.37 17.78
C TYR A 8 7.47 0.43 19.08
N SER A 9 8.68 0.76 19.53
CA SER A 9 8.90 1.46 20.80
C SER A 9 8.60 2.96 20.70
N GLY A 10 8.49 3.51 19.49
CA GLY A 10 8.21 4.93 19.27
C GLY A 10 6.77 5.34 19.53
N PRO A 11 6.36 6.54 19.09
CA PRO A 11 5.12 7.18 19.56
C PRO A 11 3.83 6.55 18.99
N ILE A 12 3.91 5.82 17.87
CA ILE A 12 2.76 5.18 17.25
C ILE A 12 2.44 3.90 18.03
N LYS A 13 1.21 3.79 18.56
CA LYS A 13 0.77 2.65 19.39
C LYS A 13 -0.27 1.76 18.72
N ARG A 14 -0.91 2.24 17.66
CA ARG A 14 -1.92 1.56 16.85
C ARG A 14 -2.04 2.25 15.50
N ALA A 15 -2.72 1.63 14.54
CA ALA A 15 -3.07 2.29 13.29
C ALA A 15 -4.16 3.36 13.55
N GLU A 16 -4.06 4.51 12.88
CA GLU A 16 -5.02 5.61 12.96
C GLU A 16 -5.20 6.21 11.57
N VAL A 17 -6.36 6.83 11.33
CA VAL A 17 -6.72 7.44 10.05
C VAL A 17 -6.56 8.95 10.13
N HIS A 18 -5.92 9.54 9.13
CA HIS A 18 -5.66 10.97 9.02
C HIS A 18 -6.20 11.52 7.70
N PRO A 19 -6.70 12.77 7.63
CA PRO A 19 -7.12 13.37 6.37
C PRO A 19 -5.90 13.86 5.55
N HIS A 20 -6.04 13.87 4.22
CA HIS A 20 -5.08 14.46 3.29
C HIS A 20 -5.78 15.13 2.09
N THR A 21 -5.08 16.05 1.41
CA THR A 21 -5.69 16.85 0.32
C THR A 21 -5.27 16.43 -1.11
N LEU A 22 -4.51 15.33 -1.28
CA LEU A 22 -4.03 14.88 -2.61
C LEU A 22 -5.15 14.69 -3.66
N VAL A 23 -6.35 14.28 -3.24
CA VAL A 23 -7.49 14.12 -4.16
C VAL A 23 -7.98 15.47 -4.66
N GLU A 24 -8.11 16.45 -3.77
CA GLU A 24 -8.54 17.82 -4.07
C GLU A 24 -7.52 18.55 -4.96
N GLN A 25 -6.25 18.16 -4.87
CA GLN A 25 -5.16 18.64 -5.74
C GLN A 25 -5.18 18.01 -7.14
N GLY A 26 -6.12 17.10 -7.43
CA GLY A 26 -6.34 16.54 -8.77
C GLY A 26 -5.54 15.29 -9.11
N PHE A 27 -4.72 14.78 -8.18
CA PHE A 27 -3.84 13.62 -8.44
C PHE A 27 -4.60 12.29 -8.67
N ALA A 28 -5.88 12.23 -8.32
CA ALA A 28 -6.71 11.03 -8.44
C ALA A 28 -7.63 11.00 -9.70
N THR A 29 -7.52 12.01 -10.56
CA THR A 29 -8.33 12.13 -11.79
C THR A 29 -7.96 11.06 -12.82
N ASP A 30 -8.92 10.67 -13.67
CA ASP A 30 -8.65 9.71 -14.76
C ASP A 30 -7.54 10.23 -15.69
N GLU A 31 -7.54 11.54 -15.96
CA GLU A 31 -6.55 12.21 -16.79
C GLU A 31 -5.15 12.13 -16.16
N SER A 32 -5.01 12.44 -14.87
CA SER A 32 -3.71 12.39 -14.19
C SER A 32 -3.19 10.96 -14.06
N LEU A 33 -4.07 10.01 -13.75
CA LEU A 33 -3.71 8.59 -13.64
C LEU A 33 -3.33 7.99 -15.00
N ALA A 34 -4.09 8.28 -16.06
CA ALA A 34 -3.73 7.83 -17.40
C ALA A 34 -2.40 8.46 -17.87
N ALA A 35 -2.21 9.76 -17.67
CA ALA A 35 -0.99 10.45 -18.05
C ALA A 35 0.25 9.89 -17.32
N ILE A 36 0.14 9.57 -16.02
CA ILE A 36 1.27 9.00 -15.29
C ILE A 36 1.56 7.56 -15.73
N LEU A 37 0.53 6.73 -15.92
CA LEU A 37 0.69 5.36 -16.41
C LEU A 37 1.39 5.35 -17.78
N ASP A 38 1.15 6.38 -18.59
CA ASP A 38 1.76 6.47 -19.92
C ASP A 38 3.25 6.82 -19.88
N ARG A 39 3.66 7.74 -19.00
CA ARG A 39 5.03 8.28 -18.96
C ARG A 39 5.95 7.67 -17.89
N TYR A 40 5.43 6.84 -16.99
CA TYR A 40 6.23 6.31 -15.88
C TYR A 40 7.42 5.49 -16.40
N PRO A 41 8.60 5.55 -15.76
CA PRO A 41 9.76 4.76 -16.16
C PRO A 41 9.43 3.25 -16.15
N ALA A 42 9.66 2.58 -17.27
CA ALA A 42 9.25 1.18 -17.47
C ALA A 42 9.94 0.22 -16.49
N GLU A 43 11.17 0.51 -16.09
CA GLU A 43 11.96 -0.24 -15.13
C GLU A 43 11.46 -0.13 -13.68
N LEU A 44 10.62 0.88 -13.39
CA LEU A 44 9.99 1.12 -12.10
C LEU A 44 8.51 0.71 -12.09
N PHE A 45 8.05 0.02 -13.14
CA PHE A 45 6.64 -0.23 -13.42
C PHE A 45 6.34 -1.72 -13.49
N ASP A 46 5.74 -2.25 -12.43
CA ASP A 46 5.42 -3.68 -12.31
C ASP A 46 3.93 -3.90 -12.59
N ILE A 47 3.62 -4.71 -13.61
CA ILE A 47 2.25 -5.14 -13.92
C ILE A 47 2.05 -6.59 -13.49
N ASN A 48 1.02 -6.81 -12.69
CA ASN A 48 0.59 -8.12 -12.28
C ASN A 48 -0.85 -8.36 -12.75
N LEU A 49 -1.04 -9.40 -13.54
CA LEU A 49 -2.34 -9.90 -13.95
C LEU A 49 -2.80 -10.94 -12.92
N TYR A 50 -3.99 -10.70 -12.36
CA TYR A 50 -4.66 -11.69 -11.53
C TYR A 50 -5.71 -12.39 -12.38
N ASP A 51 -5.49 -13.67 -12.63
CA ASP A 51 -6.51 -14.54 -13.20
C ASP A 51 -7.21 -15.29 -12.06
N TYR A 52 -8.54 -15.28 -12.07
CA TYR A 52 -9.38 -16.04 -11.15
C TYR A 52 -9.99 -17.20 -11.93
N ASP A 53 -9.87 -18.42 -11.44
CA ASP A 53 -10.64 -19.55 -12.00
C ASP A 53 -12.10 -19.55 -11.48
N ASP A 54 -12.91 -20.45 -12.03
CA ASP A 54 -14.35 -20.57 -11.71
C ASP A 54 -14.57 -20.94 -10.22
N GLU A 55 -13.56 -21.49 -9.57
CA GLU A 55 -13.50 -21.82 -8.15
C GLU A 55 -12.97 -20.67 -7.27
N GLY A 56 -12.55 -19.56 -7.87
CA GLY A 56 -12.05 -18.36 -7.20
C GLY A 56 -10.61 -18.45 -6.72
N GLN A 57 -9.83 -19.43 -7.17
CA GLN A 57 -8.38 -19.48 -6.96
C GLN A 57 -7.70 -18.38 -7.76
N VAL A 58 -6.69 -17.77 -7.14
CA VAL A 58 -5.94 -16.67 -7.72
C VAL A 58 -4.65 -17.20 -8.31
N SER A 59 -4.42 -16.93 -9.59
CA SER A 59 -3.10 -17.10 -10.21
C SER A 59 -2.52 -15.74 -10.60
N LEU A 60 -1.25 -15.53 -10.24
CA LEU A 60 -0.50 -14.32 -10.55
C LEU A 60 0.33 -14.57 -11.81
N ARG A 61 0.19 -13.72 -12.82
CA ARG A 61 1.08 -13.68 -13.97
C ARG A 61 1.72 -12.31 -14.06
N THR A 62 3.05 -12.26 -14.12
CA THR A 62 3.76 -11.03 -14.45
C THR A 62 3.35 -10.61 -15.86
N GLY A 63 2.69 -9.46 -15.95
CA GLY A 63 2.32 -8.83 -17.20
C GLY A 63 3.45 -7.96 -17.72
N ALA A 64 3.46 -7.73 -19.02
CA ALA A 64 4.20 -6.63 -19.63
C ALA A 64 3.18 -5.59 -20.11
N ARG A 65 3.50 -4.30 -20.00
CA ARG A 65 2.65 -3.20 -20.51
C ARG A 65 2.28 -3.40 -21.98
N GLY A 66 3.15 -4.03 -22.76
CA GLY A 66 2.92 -4.29 -24.17
C GLY A 66 2.79 -2.99 -24.96
N ARG A 67 1.67 -2.83 -25.67
CA ARG A 67 1.34 -1.63 -26.46
C ARG A 67 0.25 -0.76 -25.83
N LEU A 68 -0.23 -1.11 -24.63
CA LEU A 68 -1.31 -0.37 -24.00
C LEU A 68 -0.84 1.03 -23.62
N ASP A 69 -1.62 2.02 -24.01
CA ASP A 69 -1.45 3.38 -23.51
C ASP A 69 -1.97 3.50 -22.06
N GLY A 70 -1.67 4.62 -21.41
CA GLY A 70 -2.08 4.83 -20.03
C GLY A 70 -3.60 4.79 -19.79
N ALA A 71 -4.41 5.21 -20.76
CA ALA A 71 -5.87 5.21 -20.65
C ALA A 71 -6.45 3.80 -20.78
N GLU A 72 -5.95 3.02 -21.74
CA GLU A 72 -6.29 1.61 -21.89
C GLU A 72 -5.90 0.80 -20.65
N LEU A 73 -4.71 1.08 -20.08
CA LEU A 73 -4.25 0.43 -18.88
C LEU A 73 -5.11 0.78 -17.67
N LEU A 74 -5.47 2.05 -17.50
CA LEU A 74 -6.38 2.49 -16.44
C LEU A 74 -7.75 1.81 -16.56
N ALA A 75 -8.31 1.73 -17.77
CA ALA A 75 -9.56 1.04 -18.03
C ALA A 75 -9.48 -0.46 -17.68
N ALA A 76 -8.36 -1.12 -18.00
CA ALA A 76 -8.15 -2.53 -17.66
C ALA A 76 -8.04 -2.77 -16.15
N ILE A 77 -7.42 -1.84 -15.39
CA ILE A 77 -7.40 -1.87 -13.93
C ILE A 77 -8.82 -1.70 -13.36
N GLN A 78 -9.61 -0.76 -13.87
CA GLN A 78 -10.98 -0.53 -13.43
C GLN A 78 -11.87 -1.77 -13.67
N GLN A 79 -11.63 -2.50 -14.75
CA GLN A 79 -12.39 -3.71 -15.13
C GLN A 79 -12.03 -4.96 -14.33
N GLY A 80 -11.10 -4.89 -13.37
CA GLY A 80 -10.88 -6.00 -12.43
C GLY A 80 -9.77 -6.99 -12.81
N ARG A 81 -8.92 -6.68 -13.81
CA ARG A 81 -7.95 -7.64 -14.35
C ARG A 81 -6.49 -7.37 -13.97
N LEU A 82 -6.20 -6.28 -13.28
CA LEU A 82 -4.81 -5.80 -13.13
C LEU A 82 -4.48 -5.23 -11.76
N TRP A 83 -3.23 -5.42 -11.38
CA TRP A 83 -2.58 -4.71 -10.30
C TRP A 83 -1.27 -4.12 -10.83
N VAL A 84 -1.09 -2.83 -10.60
CA VAL A 84 0.07 -2.08 -11.05
C VAL A 84 0.76 -1.49 -9.83
N ASN A 85 2.06 -1.73 -9.73
CA ASN A 85 2.92 -1.07 -8.75
C ASN A 85 3.95 -0.20 -9.46
N MET A 86 3.94 1.07 -9.13
CA MET A 86 4.88 2.07 -9.59
C MET A 86 5.82 2.40 -8.45
N ARG A 87 7.04 1.86 -8.53
CA ARG A 87 8.09 2.04 -7.52
C ARG A 87 8.76 3.40 -7.66
N GLU A 88 9.36 3.89 -6.58
CA GLU A 88 10.14 5.14 -6.55
C GLU A 88 9.35 6.36 -7.09
N VAL A 89 8.19 6.62 -6.48
CA VAL A 89 7.33 7.76 -6.84
C VAL A 89 8.06 9.10 -6.75
N GLU A 90 9.06 9.20 -5.88
CA GLU A 90 9.96 10.35 -5.81
C GLU A 90 10.67 10.68 -7.13
N THR A 91 10.90 9.67 -7.96
CA THR A 91 11.52 9.78 -9.28
C THR A 91 10.46 9.81 -10.38
N GLY A 92 9.50 8.87 -10.33
CA GLY A 92 8.54 8.66 -11.40
C GLY A 92 7.39 9.67 -11.44
N TRP A 93 6.99 10.23 -10.29
CA TRP A 93 6.00 11.31 -10.20
C TRP A 93 6.39 12.36 -9.12
N PRO A 94 7.43 13.18 -9.37
CA PRO A 94 7.96 14.11 -8.36
C PRO A 94 6.92 15.11 -7.83
N GLU A 95 5.94 15.50 -8.65
CA GLU A 95 4.88 16.41 -8.24
C GLU A 95 3.96 15.78 -7.19
N LEU A 96 3.56 14.51 -7.40
CA LEU A 96 2.79 13.75 -6.41
C LEU A 96 3.62 13.53 -5.15
N TRP A 97 4.90 13.18 -5.30
CA TRP A 97 5.79 12.98 -4.16
C TRP A 97 5.91 14.22 -3.28
N ALA A 98 6.14 15.38 -3.89
CA ALA A 98 6.23 16.65 -3.16
C ALA A 98 4.96 16.94 -2.38
N ALA A 99 3.79 16.75 -3.00
CA ALA A 99 2.50 16.92 -2.33
C ALA A 99 2.29 15.90 -1.19
N ALA A 100 2.63 14.63 -1.42
CA ALA A 100 2.52 13.58 -0.41
C ALA A 100 3.44 13.83 0.79
N MET A 101 4.63 14.41 0.59
CA MET A 101 5.53 14.78 1.69
C MET A 101 5.02 15.94 2.54
N VAL A 102 4.26 16.87 1.95
CA VAL A 102 3.54 17.90 2.73
C VAL A 102 2.47 17.26 3.61
N GLU A 103 1.68 16.34 3.07
CA GLU A 103 0.64 15.63 3.82
C GLU A 103 1.25 14.71 4.90
N PHE A 104 2.33 14.01 4.58
CA PHE A 104 3.10 13.20 5.54
C PHE A 104 3.62 14.06 6.70
N GLY A 105 4.09 15.28 6.44
CA GLY A 105 4.51 16.21 7.48
C GLY A 105 3.39 16.52 8.48
N LYS A 106 2.13 16.61 8.03
CA LYS A 106 0.97 16.79 8.91
C LYS A 106 0.72 15.56 9.77
N VAL A 107 0.77 14.36 9.18
CA VAL A 107 0.64 13.09 9.91
C VAL A 107 1.75 12.96 10.95
N GLN A 108 3.01 13.17 10.55
CA GLN A 108 4.17 13.08 11.43
C GLN A 108 4.06 14.05 12.62
N ALA A 109 3.53 15.26 12.41
CA ALA A 109 3.33 16.25 13.47
C ALA A 109 2.34 15.79 14.56
N THR A 110 1.44 14.83 14.27
CA THR A 110 0.53 14.25 15.27
C THR A 110 1.21 13.29 16.24
N TYR A 111 2.43 12.84 15.93
CA TYR A 111 3.20 11.88 16.72
C TYR A 111 4.49 12.51 17.26
N PRO A 112 4.45 13.24 18.39
CA PRO A 112 5.64 13.81 19.01
C PRO A 112 6.75 12.78 19.20
N GLY A 113 7.94 13.10 18.69
CA GLY A 113 9.10 12.20 18.74
C GLY A 113 9.22 11.24 17.55
N MET A 114 8.25 11.21 16.64
CA MET A 114 8.37 10.46 15.39
C MET A 114 9.38 11.15 14.47
N ARG A 115 10.36 10.37 13.99
CA ARG A 115 11.37 10.84 13.04
C ARG A 115 11.51 9.82 11.92
N ALA A 116 11.18 10.23 10.70
CA ALA A 116 11.52 9.46 9.52
C ALA A 116 12.96 9.76 9.09
N VAL A 117 13.77 8.72 8.92
CA VAL A 117 15.19 8.83 8.54
C VAL A 117 15.34 8.90 7.02
N ARG A 118 14.54 8.11 6.31
CA ARG A 118 14.45 8.09 4.85
C ARG A 118 12.99 7.87 4.47
N ASN A 119 12.55 8.63 3.47
CA ASN A 119 11.25 8.46 2.86
C ASN A 119 11.45 7.92 1.44
N ALA A 120 10.61 6.99 1.04
CA ALA A 120 10.49 6.46 -0.32
C ALA A 120 9.01 6.16 -0.57
N GLY A 121 8.57 6.22 -1.83
CA GLY A 121 7.17 6.07 -2.19
C GLY A 121 6.92 5.03 -3.27
N GLN A 122 5.73 4.42 -3.22
CA GLN A 122 5.18 3.65 -4.32
C GLN A 122 3.72 4.02 -4.57
N LEU A 123 3.29 3.99 -5.83
CA LEU A 123 1.91 4.22 -6.23
C LEU A 123 1.31 2.89 -6.72
N ILE A 124 0.26 2.44 -6.03
CA ILE A 124 -0.39 1.16 -6.31
C ILE A 124 -1.78 1.42 -6.89
N LEU A 125 -2.04 0.88 -8.07
CA LEU A 125 -3.37 0.83 -8.67
C LEU A 125 -3.82 -0.61 -8.74
N SER A 126 -4.87 -0.94 -7.98
CA SER A 126 -5.37 -2.31 -7.88
C SER A 126 -6.80 -2.40 -8.37
N SER A 127 -7.08 -3.43 -9.15
CA SER A 127 -8.43 -3.81 -9.54
C SER A 127 -9.37 -4.06 -8.36
N PRO A 128 -10.69 -3.85 -8.54
CA PRO A 128 -11.69 -4.27 -7.57
C PRO A 128 -11.52 -5.73 -7.16
N LYS A 129 -11.70 -6.03 -5.86
CA LYS A 129 -11.55 -7.37 -5.25
C LYS A 129 -10.11 -7.91 -5.17
N ALA A 130 -9.10 -7.19 -5.64
CA ALA A 130 -7.71 -7.55 -5.38
C ALA A 130 -7.46 -7.59 -3.86
N ARG A 131 -6.77 -8.63 -3.40
CA ARG A 131 -6.38 -8.82 -2.00
C ARG A 131 -4.87 -8.97 -1.93
N VAL A 132 -4.28 -8.38 -0.90
CA VAL A 132 -2.86 -8.57 -0.59
C VAL A 132 -2.79 -9.59 0.56
N PRO A 133 -1.93 -10.61 0.47
CA PRO A 133 -1.70 -11.53 1.58
C PRO A 133 -1.27 -10.81 2.86
N TYR A 134 -1.42 -11.50 3.99
CA TYR A 134 -0.87 -11.02 5.25
C TYR A 134 0.65 -10.88 5.14
N HIS A 135 1.17 -9.71 5.51
CA HIS A 135 2.59 -9.38 5.41
C HIS A 135 3.02 -8.44 6.52
N PHE A 136 4.34 -8.28 6.65
CA PHE A 136 4.98 -7.35 7.56
C PHE A 136 5.98 -6.48 6.81
N ASP A 137 5.81 -5.16 6.90
CA ASP A 137 6.76 -4.18 6.40
C ASP A 137 7.79 -3.84 7.50
N PRO A 138 9.11 -3.97 7.24
CA PRO A 138 10.15 -3.53 8.18
C PRO A 138 10.16 -2.03 8.45
N ALA A 139 9.62 -1.23 7.51
CA ALA A 139 9.55 0.21 7.59
C ALA A 139 8.22 0.68 8.20
N GLY A 140 8.19 1.90 8.73
CA GLY A 140 6.93 2.58 9.04
C GLY A 140 6.20 2.98 7.75
N VAL A 141 4.89 2.74 7.68
CA VAL A 141 4.07 2.97 6.50
C VAL A 141 2.96 3.98 6.78
N VAL A 142 2.70 4.86 5.81
CA VAL A 142 1.49 5.70 5.71
C VAL A 142 0.88 5.43 4.34
N LEU A 143 -0.44 5.18 4.28
CA LEU A 143 -1.14 4.81 3.05
C LEU A 143 -2.11 5.92 2.62
N PHE A 144 -1.65 6.85 1.78
CA PHE A 144 -2.53 7.88 1.21
C PHE A 144 -3.51 7.27 0.20
N HIS A 145 -4.76 7.11 0.60
CA HIS A 145 -5.79 6.50 -0.23
C HIS A 145 -6.49 7.55 -1.10
N MET A 146 -6.28 7.45 -2.41
CA MET A 146 -6.68 8.50 -3.34
C MET A 146 -7.98 8.21 -4.10
N ARG A 147 -8.38 6.94 -4.25
CA ARG A 147 -9.56 6.57 -5.04
C ARG A 147 -10.19 5.25 -4.60
N GLY A 148 -11.53 5.21 -4.60
CA GLY A 148 -12.31 4.04 -4.21
C GLY A 148 -12.31 3.84 -2.69
N ARG A 149 -12.52 2.60 -2.24
CA ARG A 149 -12.51 2.23 -0.82
C ARG A 149 -11.65 1.00 -0.60
N LYS A 150 -10.83 1.00 0.46
CA LYS A 150 -9.98 -0.13 0.82
C LYS A 150 -10.21 -0.52 2.28
N ARG A 151 -10.52 -1.79 2.52
CA ARG A 151 -10.56 -2.34 3.89
C ARG A 151 -9.19 -2.86 4.27
N ILE A 152 -8.71 -2.45 5.44
CA ILE A 152 -7.42 -2.82 6.02
C ILE A 152 -7.67 -3.55 7.34
N TYR A 153 -6.93 -4.65 7.51
CA TYR A 153 -6.91 -5.46 8.73
C TYR A 153 -5.52 -5.31 9.36
N VAL A 154 -5.45 -4.73 10.55
CA VAL A 154 -4.21 -4.52 11.29
C VAL A 154 -4.19 -5.40 12.53
N TYR A 155 -3.36 -6.44 12.49
CA TYR A 155 -3.23 -7.41 13.57
C TYR A 155 -2.24 -6.93 14.64
N PRO A 156 -2.35 -7.41 15.90
CA PRO A 156 -1.39 -7.10 16.94
C PRO A 156 0.04 -7.48 16.54
N GLY A 157 1.03 -6.72 16.98
CA GLY A 157 2.44 -7.07 16.78
C GLY A 157 2.99 -8.10 17.78
N ASP A 158 2.17 -8.93 18.43
CA ASP A 158 2.64 -9.89 19.45
C ASP A 158 3.24 -11.18 18.87
N GLU A 159 3.74 -12.09 19.71
CA GLU A 159 4.32 -13.38 19.27
C GLU A 159 3.30 -14.31 18.60
N GLY A 160 2.01 -14.15 18.88
CA GLY A 160 0.96 -14.99 18.30
C GLY A 160 0.65 -14.62 16.85
N HIS A 161 0.82 -13.36 16.50
CA HIS A 161 0.49 -12.81 15.18
C HIS A 161 1.72 -12.52 14.33
N LEU A 162 2.76 -11.94 14.95
CA LEU A 162 4.01 -11.56 14.33
C LEU A 162 5.19 -12.09 15.18
N PRO A 163 5.53 -13.39 15.04
CA PRO A 163 6.67 -13.97 15.74
C PRO A 163 7.96 -13.22 15.42
N GLU A 164 8.80 -12.99 16.43
CA GLU A 164 10.05 -12.23 16.26
C GLU A 164 10.98 -12.87 15.21
N LYS A 165 11.06 -14.21 15.22
CA LYS A 165 11.82 -14.96 14.21
C LYS A 165 11.40 -14.64 12.78
N ASN A 166 10.10 -14.45 12.53
CA ASN A 166 9.61 -14.10 11.21
C ASN A 166 10.07 -12.69 10.83
N MET A 167 9.98 -11.74 11.77
CA MET A 167 10.47 -10.37 11.56
C MET A 167 11.98 -10.37 11.22
N GLU A 168 12.78 -11.12 11.97
CA GLU A 168 14.22 -11.25 11.74
C GLU A 168 14.51 -11.79 10.33
N GLN A 169 13.77 -12.80 9.88
CA GLN A 169 13.92 -13.37 8.54
C GLN A 169 13.57 -12.36 7.44
N VAL A 170 12.50 -11.58 7.60
CA VAL A 170 12.13 -10.51 6.66
C VAL A 170 13.20 -9.42 6.63
N VAL A 171 13.61 -8.92 7.81
CA VAL A 171 14.63 -7.86 7.93
C VAL A 171 15.98 -8.31 7.36
N ALA A 172 16.37 -9.56 7.60
CA ALA A 172 17.58 -10.17 7.06
C ALA A 172 17.45 -10.59 5.58
N ARG A 173 16.28 -10.35 4.95
CA ARG A 173 15.96 -10.70 3.57
C ARG A 173 16.12 -12.21 3.26
N GLN A 174 15.89 -13.04 4.26
CA GLN A 174 15.86 -14.50 4.11
C GLN A 174 14.53 -14.98 3.53
N THR A 175 13.46 -14.22 3.74
CA THR A 175 12.12 -14.43 3.17
C THR A 175 11.59 -13.13 2.57
N THR A 176 10.49 -13.21 1.83
CA THR A 176 9.69 -12.03 1.47
C THR A 176 8.92 -11.53 2.69
N GLU A 177 8.22 -10.40 2.53
CA GLU A 177 7.39 -9.78 3.57
C GLU A 177 6.09 -10.56 3.84
N GLU A 178 5.70 -11.50 2.96
CA GLU A 178 4.54 -12.36 3.15
C GLU A 178 4.76 -13.37 4.27
N LEU A 179 3.84 -13.42 5.24
CA LEU A 179 3.96 -14.24 6.44
C LEU A 179 2.81 -15.26 6.55
N PRO A 180 3.03 -16.37 7.28
CA PRO A 180 1.97 -17.32 7.58
C PRO A 180 0.78 -16.64 8.26
N TYR A 181 -0.42 -16.95 7.77
CA TYR A 181 -1.69 -16.40 8.25
C TYR A 181 -2.64 -17.51 8.67
N THR A 182 -3.46 -17.22 9.68
CA THR A 182 -4.57 -18.09 10.08
C THR A 182 -5.85 -17.27 10.25
N LEU A 183 -7.01 -17.85 9.93
CA LEU A 183 -8.31 -17.21 10.10
C LEU A 183 -8.60 -16.79 11.56
N ALA A 184 -7.89 -17.34 12.55
CA ALA A 184 -8.06 -16.94 13.94
C ALA A 184 -7.66 -15.48 14.18
N PHE A 185 -6.72 -14.94 13.38
CA PHE A 185 -6.25 -13.57 13.50
C PHE A 185 -7.36 -12.53 13.28
N GLU A 186 -8.39 -12.87 12.52
CA GLU A 186 -9.54 -11.99 12.25
C GLU A 186 -10.24 -11.53 13.52
N GLN A 187 -10.20 -12.33 14.59
CA GLN A 187 -10.84 -12.01 15.87
C GLN A 187 -10.12 -10.88 16.61
N ASP A 188 -8.82 -10.73 16.35
CA ASP A 188 -7.96 -9.76 17.00
C ASP A 188 -7.65 -8.54 16.12
N ALA A 189 -8.16 -8.51 14.88
CA ALA A 189 -7.87 -7.46 13.91
C ALA A 189 -8.46 -6.10 14.31
N GLN A 190 -7.67 -5.04 14.18
CA GLN A 190 -8.19 -3.69 14.05
C GLN A 190 -8.60 -3.49 12.59
N VAL A 191 -9.90 -3.41 12.33
CA VAL A 191 -10.45 -3.21 10.98
C VAL A 191 -10.70 -1.73 10.72
N MET A 192 -10.22 -1.24 9.58
CA MET A 192 -10.39 0.14 9.13
C MET A 192 -10.75 0.16 7.65
N ASP A 193 -11.69 1.04 7.29
CA ASP A 193 -12.02 1.33 5.89
C ASP A 193 -11.39 2.68 5.53
N LEU A 194 -10.48 2.71 4.54
CA LEU A 194 -9.97 3.94 3.96
C LEU A 194 -10.82 4.37 2.77
N GLU A 195 -11.22 5.64 2.79
CA GLU A 195 -11.90 6.36 1.72
C GLU A 195 -10.96 7.37 1.06
N ALA A 196 -11.33 7.86 -0.12
CA ALA A 196 -10.52 8.83 -0.85
C ALA A 196 -10.29 10.09 0.02
N GLY A 197 -9.03 10.49 0.18
CA GLY A 197 -8.64 11.62 1.06
C GLY A 197 -8.23 11.19 2.47
N GLN A 198 -8.13 9.89 2.75
CA GLN A 198 -7.70 9.35 4.04
C GLN A 198 -6.34 8.65 3.94
N ALA A 199 -5.51 8.82 4.96
CA ALA A 199 -4.17 8.24 5.13
C ALA A 199 -4.10 7.35 6.37
#